data_AF-L7EA18-F1
#
_entry.id   AF-L7EA18-F1
#
_cell.length_a   1.000
_cell.length_b   1.000
_cell.length_c   1.000
_cell.angle_alpha   90.00
_cell.angle_beta   90.00
_cell.angle_gamma   90.00
#
_symmetry.space_group_name_H-M   'P 1'
#
loop_
_entity.id
_entity.type
_entity.pdbx_description
1 polymer ?
#
loop_
_entity_poly.entity_id
_entity_poly.type
_entity_poly.pdbx_seq_one_letter_code
_entity_poly.pdbx_strand_id
1 'polypeptide(L)'
;MTETVNFELLAHVQLSRRLSKLIPLDGSSAIDTSYITCAEYQLFIDERKKLGKNHQPLDWQTDAVVSEDILKPITGVKASDAEAFCAWLTQHPQHFKPEFKYRIPTLQEAEEFLPMETEEENLVGYWCQENLTSRMVYLEPEKWLKIKEKILFFSKEKLGKVMDGMIGQFLYQFSLYKLLPFWTKLELVLGLVLWLVLWLGLVLVLVLWLRLVLVLVLVLVLVLVLVLVLVLVLWLVLMSVLMSVLMSVPVLVLGLVPVLGLLFFMSLIILIIVGLDSI
;
A
#
# COMPACT_ATOMS: atom_id res chain seq x y z
N MET A 1 4.07 -43.03 46.54
CA MET A 1 5.32 -42.43 46.05
C MET A 1 5.36 -42.74 44.56
N THR A 2 4.67 -41.92 43.76
CA THR A 2 4.54 -42.12 42.32
C THR A 2 5.84 -41.68 41.67
N GLU A 3 6.45 -42.56 40.88
CA GLU A 3 7.57 -42.27 39.99
C GLU A 3 7.15 -41.20 38.97
N THR A 4 7.16 -39.94 39.41
CA THR A 4 7.27 -38.81 38.51
C THR A 4 8.69 -38.89 37.98
N VAL A 5 8.86 -39.58 36.86
CA VAL A 5 10.06 -39.38 36.04
C VAL A 5 10.20 -37.87 35.92
N ASN A 6 11.30 -37.34 36.46
CA ASN A 6 11.46 -35.90 36.62
C ASN A 6 11.46 -35.25 35.23
N PHE A 7 10.30 -34.71 34.84
CA PHE A 7 10.06 -34.16 33.51
C PHE A 7 11.08 -33.08 33.14
N GLU A 8 11.43 -32.24 34.11
CA GLU A 8 12.47 -31.22 33.99
C GLU A 8 13.82 -31.86 33.63
N LEU A 9 14.20 -32.95 34.33
CA LEU A 9 15.43 -33.69 34.04
C LEU A 9 15.40 -34.33 32.64
N LEU A 10 14.26 -34.91 32.23
CA LEU A 10 14.12 -35.50 30.90
C LEU A 10 14.27 -34.44 29.80
N ALA A 11 13.57 -33.31 29.94
CA ALA A 11 13.66 -32.21 28.98
C ALA A 11 15.08 -31.65 28.91
N HIS A 12 15.78 -31.52 30.04
CA HIS A 12 17.18 -31.08 30.06
C HIS A 12 18.10 -32.07 29.35
N VAL A 13 17.95 -33.36 29.61
CA VAL A 13 18.75 -34.41 28.94
C VAL A 13 18.48 -34.42 27.44
N GLN A 14 17.21 -34.28 27.03
CA GLN A 14 16.82 -34.24 25.61
C GLN A 14 17.44 -33.03 24.91
N LEU A 15 17.25 -31.84 25.46
CA LEU A 15 17.80 -30.60 24.91
C LEU A 15 19.34 -30.64 24.87
N SER A 16 20.00 -31.13 25.92
CA SER A 16 21.45 -31.29 25.95
C SER A 16 21.95 -32.26 24.87
N ARG A 17 21.26 -33.39 24.67
CA ARG A 17 21.56 -34.35 23.59
C ARG A 17 21.34 -33.77 22.20
N ARG A 18 20.34 -32.92 22.01
CA ARG A 18 20.12 -32.20 20.75
C ARG A 18 21.31 -31.29 20.45
N LEU A 19 21.68 -30.43 21.42
CA LEU A 19 22.78 -29.48 21.26
C LEU A 19 24.16 -30.15 21.16
N SER A 20 24.28 -31.43 21.55
CA SER A 20 25.49 -32.21 21.32
C SER A 20 25.61 -32.78 19.91
N LYS A 21 24.49 -32.93 19.19
CA LYS A 21 24.37 -33.54 17.86
C LYS A 21 24.16 -32.53 16.72
N LEU A 22 24.53 -31.26 16.93
CA LEU A 22 24.48 -30.24 15.87
C LEU A 22 25.34 -30.68 14.68
N ILE A 23 24.80 -30.50 13.48
CA ILE A 23 25.45 -30.78 12.21
C ILE A 23 26.27 -29.55 11.83
N PRO A 24 27.60 -29.67 11.65
CA PRO A 24 28.41 -28.55 11.17
C PRO A 24 27.94 -28.11 9.78
N LEU A 25 27.69 -26.81 9.60
CA LEU A 25 27.36 -26.21 8.31
C LEU A 25 28.63 -25.74 7.61
N ASP A 26 29.43 -24.97 8.34
CA ASP A 26 30.75 -24.50 7.96
C ASP A 26 31.71 -24.61 9.16
N GLY A 27 32.95 -24.12 9.01
CA GLY A 27 33.94 -24.15 10.09
C GLY A 27 33.59 -23.27 11.31
N SER A 28 32.47 -22.54 11.29
CA SER A 28 32.09 -21.56 12.30
C SER A 28 30.66 -21.70 12.84
N SER A 29 29.84 -22.56 12.25
CA SER A 29 28.41 -22.69 12.53
C SER A 29 27.94 -24.13 12.42
N ALA A 30 26.89 -24.44 13.18
CA ALA A 30 26.25 -25.74 13.19
C ALA A 30 24.74 -25.57 13.36
N ILE A 31 23.97 -26.46 12.74
CA ILE A 31 22.51 -26.46 12.77
C ILE A 31 21.97 -27.76 13.34
N ASP A 32 20.76 -27.70 13.87
CA ASP A 32 19.95 -28.88 14.10
C ASP A 32 18.83 -28.92 13.06
N THR A 33 18.63 -30.07 12.43
CA THR A 33 17.62 -30.25 11.38
C THR A 33 16.26 -30.67 11.92
N SER A 34 16.15 -30.88 13.24
CA SER A 34 14.90 -31.27 13.89
C SER A 34 14.23 -30.10 14.61
N TYR A 35 12.90 -30.11 14.71
CA TYR A 35 12.15 -29.08 15.44
C TYR A 35 12.34 -29.20 16.95
N ILE A 36 12.41 -28.06 17.65
CA ILE A 36 12.34 -28.01 19.12
C ILE A 36 11.00 -28.59 19.58
N THR A 37 11.01 -29.41 20.63
CA THR A 37 9.79 -30.03 21.15
C THR A 37 9.12 -29.17 22.21
N CYS A 38 7.85 -29.46 22.47
CA CYS A 38 7.11 -28.86 23.58
C CYS A 38 7.82 -29.03 24.94
N ALA A 39 8.43 -30.20 25.20
CA ALA A 39 9.17 -30.47 26.43
C ALA A 39 10.38 -29.53 26.60
N GLU A 40 11.16 -29.36 25.54
CA GLU A 40 12.37 -28.54 25.54
C GLU A 40 12.03 -27.06 25.74
N TYR A 41 10.94 -26.60 25.11
CA TYR A 41 10.47 -25.23 25.24
C TYR A 41 9.81 -24.96 26.62
N GLN A 42 9.20 -25.96 27.25
CA GLN A 42 8.62 -25.82 28.60
C GLN A 42 9.66 -25.41 29.64
N LEU A 43 10.91 -25.91 29.56
CA LEU A 43 11.99 -25.50 30.48
C LEU A 43 12.20 -23.99 30.48
N PHE A 44 12.21 -23.40 29.28
CA PHE A 44 12.34 -21.97 29.10
C PHE A 44 11.12 -21.21 29.67
N ILE A 45 9.91 -21.69 29.42
CA ILE A 45 8.69 -21.09 29.98
C ILE A 45 8.73 -21.10 31.51
N ASP A 46 9.05 -22.24 32.11
CA ASP A 46 9.05 -22.42 33.56
C ASP A 46 10.04 -21.46 34.24
N GLU A 47 11.22 -21.27 33.67
CA GLU A 47 12.19 -20.31 34.19
C GLU A 47 11.75 -18.86 33.97
N ARG A 48 11.26 -18.52 32.78
CA ARG A 48 10.82 -17.14 32.48
C ARG A 48 9.60 -16.75 33.31
N LYS A 49 8.72 -17.70 33.62
CA LYS A 49 7.54 -17.50 34.48
C LYS A 49 7.94 -17.14 35.90
N LYS A 50 9.02 -17.75 36.45
CA LYS A 50 9.59 -17.38 37.76
C LYS A 50 10.04 -15.91 37.77
N LEU A 51 10.41 -15.35 36.61
CA LEU A 51 10.78 -13.95 36.44
C LEU A 51 9.61 -13.03 36.06
N GLY A 52 8.37 -13.54 36.09
CA GLY A 52 7.17 -12.79 35.70
C GLY A 52 7.05 -12.49 34.20
N LYS A 53 7.85 -13.15 33.35
CA LYS A 53 7.80 -13.00 31.89
C LYS A 53 6.93 -14.10 31.28
N ASN A 54 6.01 -13.72 30.40
CA ASN A 54 5.15 -14.67 29.69
C ASN A 54 5.65 -14.89 28.26
N HIS A 55 6.12 -16.10 27.98
CA HIS A 55 6.53 -16.57 26.64
C HIS A 55 5.75 -17.82 26.21
N GLN A 56 4.54 -17.99 26.75
CA GLN A 56 3.66 -19.11 26.42
C GLN A 56 3.27 -19.04 24.94
N PRO A 57 3.32 -20.18 24.21
CA PRO A 57 2.84 -20.26 22.84
C PRO A 57 1.35 -19.91 22.75
N LEU A 58 0.95 -19.34 21.61
CA LEU A 58 -0.43 -18.90 21.37
C LEU A 58 -1.45 -20.04 21.41
N ASP A 59 -1.04 -21.24 21.00
CA ASP A 59 -1.92 -22.39 20.86
C ASP A 59 -2.14 -23.16 22.18
N TRP A 60 -1.38 -22.83 23.22
CA TRP A 60 -1.46 -23.51 24.51
C TRP A 60 -2.61 -22.95 25.35
N GLN A 61 -3.53 -23.83 25.76
CA GLN A 61 -4.66 -23.47 26.62
C GLN A 61 -4.28 -23.41 28.11
N THR A 62 -3.22 -24.14 28.48
CA THR A 62 -2.71 -24.25 29.86
C THR A 62 -1.25 -23.83 29.92
N ASP A 63 -0.79 -23.45 31.11
CA ASP A 63 0.59 -23.02 31.35
C ASP A 63 1.64 -24.15 31.23
N ALA A 64 1.18 -25.38 31.03
CA ALA A 64 2.00 -26.57 30.88
C ALA A 64 1.57 -27.39 29.67
N VAL A 65 2.54 -28.06 29.05
CA VAL A 65 2.32 -29.08 28.02
C VAL A 65 1.46 -30.22 28.56
N VAL A 66 0.45 -30.62 27.79
CA VAL A 66 -0.31 -31.86 28.05
C VAL A 66 0.61 -33.04 27.76
N SER A 67 0.62 -34.07 28.62
CA SER A 67 1.59 -35.18 28.54
C SER A 67 1.71 -35.87 27.17
N GLU A 68 0.67 -35.80 26.34
CA GLU A 68 0.60 -36.41 25.01
C GLU A 68 1.38 -35.60 23.94
N ASP A 69 1.66 -34.32 24.19
CA ASP A 69 2.29 -33.40 23.24
C ASP A 69 3.77 -33.13 23.55
N ILE A 70 4.30 -33.72 24.63
CA ILE A 70 5.67 -33.50 25.14
C ILE A 70 6.73 -33.62 24.04
N LEU A 71 6.63 -34.65 23.20
CA LEU A 71 7.61 -34.93 22.14
C LEU A 71 7.27 -34.29 20.79
N LYS A 72 6.11 -33.63 20.67
CA LYS A 72 5.71 -32.98 19.42
C LYS A 72 6.50 -31.68 19.21
N PRO A 73 6.72 -31.26 17.95
CA PRO A 73 7.24 -29.93 17.63
C PRO A 73 6.44 -28.83 18.31
N ILE A 74 7.13 -27.84 18.86
CA ILE A 74 6.46 -26.66 19.43
C ILE A 74 5.87 -25.78 18.33
N THR A 75 4.58 -25.44 18.44
CA THR A 75 3.88 -24.53 17.53
C THR A 75 3.38 -23.28 18.25
N GLY A 76 2.93 -22.26 17.50
CA GLY A 76 2.33 -21.05 18.09
C GLY A 76 3.33 -20.10 18.77
N VAL A 77 4.63 -20.28 18.54
CA VAL A 77 5.70 -19.44 19.10
C VAL A 77 5.88 -18.17 18.26
N LYS A 78 6.03 -17.01 18.90
CA LYS A 78 6.34 -15.75 18.21
C LYS A 78 7.82 -15.68 17.84
N ALA A 79 8.16 -14.97 16.78
CA ALA A 79 9.56 -14.72 16.40
C ALA A 79 10.43 -14.20 17.56
N SER A 80 9.92 -13.20 18.31
CA SER A 80 10.61 -12.64 19.47
C SER A 80 10.86 -13.65 20.59
N ASP A 81 9.95 -14.62 20.75
CA ASP A 81 10.05 -15.65 21.78
C ASP A 81 11.03 -16.75 21.35
N ALA A 82 11.08 -17.08 20.05
CA ALA A 82 12.11 -17.95 19.49
C ALA A 82 13.52 -17.34 19.66
N GLU A 83 13.69 -16.05 19.40
CA GLU A 83 14.94 -15.34 19.64
C GLU A 83 15.29 -15.30 21.15
N ALA A 84 14.30 -15.08 22.01
CA ALA A 84 14.49 -15.10 23.46
C ALA A 84 14.87 -16.49 23.99
N PHE A 85 14.37 -17.55 23.37
CA PHE A 85 14.76 -18.93 23.64
C PHE A 85 16.23 -19.18 23.25
N CYS A 86 16.65 -18.78 22.06
CA CYS A 86 18.07 -18.87 21.66
C CYS A 86 18.99 -18.06 22.60
N ALA A 87 18.58 -16.86 22.99
CA ALA A 87 19.30 -16.06 23.97
C ALA A 87 19.36 -16.75 25.34
N TRP A 88 18.27 -17.41 25.75
CA TRP A 88 18.22 -18.20 26.98
C TRP A 88 19.19 -19.39 26.94
N LEU A 89 19.27 -20.14 25.85
CA LEU A 89 20.26 -21.22 25.69
C LEU A 89 21.70 -20.70 25.85
N THR A 90 21.98 -19.53 25.26
CA THR A 90 23.30 -18.88 25.33
C THR A 90 23.64 -18.41 26.75
N GLN A 91 22.63 -18.03 27.54
CA GLN A 91 22.78 -17.55 28.92
C GLN A 91 22.96 -18.67 29.95
N HIS A 92 22.81 -19.94 29.55
CA HIS A 92 22.92 -21.10 30.43
C HIS A 92 24.13 -22.00 30.08
N PRO A 93 25.37 -21.47 30.09
CA PRO A 93 26.58 -22.21 29.72
C PRO A 93 26.89 -23.37 30.68
N GLN A 94 26.34 -23.37 31.90
CA GLN A 94 26.48 -24.50 32.83
C GLN A 94 25.62 -25.72 32.46
N HIS A 95 24.57 -25.54 31.65
CA HIS A 95 23.65 -26.61 31.24
C HIS A 95 23.82 -27.00 29.77
N PHE A 96 24.33 -26.08 28.95
CA PHE A 96 24.51 -26.24 27.51
C PHE A 96 25.96 -25.94 27.10
N LYS A 97 26.28 -25.98 25.81
CA LYS A 97 27.68 -25.80 25.35
C LYS A 97 28.09 -24.32 25.48
N PRO A 98 29.08 -23.97 26.31
CA PRO A 98 29.47 -22.57 26.56
C PRO A 98 30.12 -21.89 25.36
N GLU A 99 30.68 -22.66 24.44
CA GLU A 99 31.35 -22.18 23.23
C GLU A 99 30.37 -21.74 22.13
N PHE A 100 29.08 -22.07 22.29
CA PHE A 100 28.06 -21.82 21.28
C PHE A 100 27.25 -20.58 21.61
N LYS A 101 27.05 -19.74 20.59
CA LYS A 101 26.03 -18.69 20.60
C LYS A 101 24.86 -19.16 19.75
N TYR A 102 23.72 -19.41 20.40
CA TYR A 102 22.53 -19.92 19.72
C TYR A 102 21.74 -18.78 19.09
N ARG A 103 21.18 -19.03 17.91
CA ARG A 103 20.28 -18.13 17.17
C ARG A 103 19.33 -18.94 16.30
N ILE A 104 18.28 -18.29 15.81
CA ILE A 104 17.45 -18.84 14.71
C ILE A 104 18.30 -18.93 13.42
N PRO A 105 17.99 -19.88 12.52
CA PRO A 105 18.71 -20.01 11.26
C PRO A 105 18.48 -18.78 10.36
N THR A 106 19.40 -18.50 9.45
CA THR A 106 19.15 -17.57 8.35
C THR A 106 18.27 -18.24 7.30
N LEU A 107 17.63 -17.44 6.44
CA LEU A 107 16.83 -18.00 5.34
C LEU A 107 17.65 -18.94 4.45
N GLN A 108 18.89 -18.58 4.13
CA GLN A 108 19.80 -19.40 3.32
C GLN A 108 20.13 -20.74 4.01
N GLU A 109 20.50 -20.71 5.28
CA GLU A 109 20.79 -21.93 6.05
C GLU A 109 19.58 -22.87 6.11
N ALA A 110 18.39 -22.29 6.21
CA ALA A 110 17.16 -23.04 6.25
C ALA A 110 16.81 -23.68 4.89
N GLU A 111 16.96 -22.95 3.79
CA GLU A 111 16.73 -23.48 2.43
C GLU A 111 17.72 -24.57 2.04
N GLU A 112 18.95 -24.51 2.55
CA GLU A 112 20.02 -25.46 2.20
C GLU A 112 20.00 -26.74 3.05
N PHE A 113 19.67 -26.65 4.34
CA PHE A 113 19.86 -27.76 5.29
C PHE A 113 18.59 -28.28 5.96
N LEU A 114 17.47 -27.55 5.93
CA LEU A 114 16.23 -28.02 6.54
C LEU A 114 15.35 -28.72 5.48
N PRO A 115 14.90 -29.95 5.75
CA PRO A 115 14.08 -30.68 4.79
C PRO A 115 12.78 -29.94 4.53
N MET A 116 12.42 -29.79 3.25
CA MET A 116 11.09 -29.33 2.87
C MET A 116 10.10 -30.46 3.15
N GLU A 117 9.30 -30.36 4.22
CA GLU A 117 8.20 -31.30 4.42
C GLU A 117 7.10 -30.98 3.38
N THR A 118 6.95 -31.87 2.39
CA THR A 118 6.02 -31.73 1.26
C THR A 118 4.63 -32.33 1.53
N GLU A 119 4.41 -32.91 2.71
CA GLU A 119 3.12 -33.53 3.05
C GLU A 119 2.16 -32.48 3.64
N GLU A 120 1.03 -32.29 2.95
CA GLU A 120 0.04 -31.24 3.23
C GLU A 120 -0.55 -31.28 4.65
N GLU A 121 -0.47 -32.42 5.34
CA GLU A 121 -1.15 -32.65 6.62
C GLU A 121 -0.32 -32.30 7.87
N ASN A 122 1.00 -32.10 7.76
CA ASN A 122 1.90 -31.85 8.91
C ASN A 122 2.82 -30.63 8.74
N LEU A 123 2.39 -29.61 7.98
CA LEU A 123 3.19 -28.41 7.71
C LEU A 123 3.45 -27.59 9.00
N VAL A 124 4.58 -27.84 9.64
CA VAL A 124 5.12 -27.00 10.72
C VAL A 124 6.11 -26.00 10.12
N GLY A 125 5.80 -24.71 10.21
CA GLY A 125 6.71 -23.66 9.80
C GLY A 125 7.79 -23.37 10.85
N TYR A 126 8.96 -22.91 10.40
CA TYR A 126 10.03 -22.44 11.30
C TYR A 126 10.36 -20.97 11.09
N TRP A 127 10.91 -20.35 12.13
CA TRP A 127 11.39 -18.97 12.09
C TRP A 127 12.82 -18.91 11.55
N CYS A 128 13.04 -18.02 10.57
CA CYS A 128 14.34 -17.69 10.01
C CYS A 128 14.64 -16.21 10.14
N GLN A 129 15.91 -15.85 10.07
CA GLN A 129 16.38 -14.48 9.95
C GLN A 129 16.62 -14.10 8.48
N GLU A 130 16.02 -13.00 8.04
CA GLU A 130 16.17 -12.40 6.71
C GLU A 130 16.36 -10.88 6.88
N ASN A 131 17.52 -10.34 6.48
CA ASN A 131 17.78 -8.88 6.46
C ASN A 131 17.42 -8.13 7.77
N LEU A 132 17.81 -8.68 8.92
CA LEU A 132 17.49 -8.16 10.28
C LEU A 132 16.02 -8.29 10.71
N THR A 133 15.18 -8.94 9.91
CA THR A 133 13.79 -9.26 10.25
C THR A 133 13.58 -10.76 10.35
N SER A 134 12.71 -11.22 11.24
CA SER A 134 12.39 -12.64 11.36
C SER A 134 11.21 -12.99 10.44
N ARG A 135 11.37 -14.03 9.62
CA ARG A 135 10.36 -14.52 8.67
C ARG A 135 10.04 -15.97 8.95
N MET A 136 8.77 -16.35 8.89
CA MET A 136 8.36 -17.76 8.95
C MET A 136 8.41 -18.35 7.54
N VAL A 137 9.10 -19.47 7.39
CA VAL A 137 9.18 -20.26 6.15
C VAL A 137 8.24 -21.48 6.32
N TYR A 138 7.57 -21.88 5.23
CA TYR A 138 6.53 -22.95 5.13
C TYR A 138 5.08 -22.61 5.51
N LEU A 139 4.67 -21.35 5.41
CA LEU A 139 3.25 -21.03 5.26
C LEU A 139 3.00 -20.55 3.83
N GLU A 140 2.20 -21.29 3.06
CA GLU A 140 1.62 -20.78 1.82
C GLU A 140 1.08 -19.37 2.06
N PRO A 141 1.32 -18.40 1.17
CA PRO A 141 0.95 -17.00 1.38
C PRO A 141 -0.51 -16.81 1.81
N GLU A 142 -1.40 -17.66 1.31
CA GLU A 142 -2.83 -17.67 1.63
C GLU A 142 -3.14 -18.14 3.07
N LYS A 143 -2.37 -19.11 3.58
CA LYS A 143 -2.48 -19.57 4.98
C LYS A 143 -1.86 -18.55 5.95
N TRP A 144 -0.79 -17.87 5.54
CA TRP A 144 -0.21 -16.76 6.31
C TRP A 144 -1.20 -15.59 6.45
N LEU A 145 -1.96 -15.26 5.41
CA LEU A 145 -3.03 -14.25 5.47
C LEU A 145 -4.09 -14.61 6.53
N LYS A 146 -4.55 -15.87 6.55
CA LYS A 146 -5.52 -16.36 7.57
C LYS A 146 -4.95 -16.33 8.99
N ILE A 147 -3.68 -16.68 9.17
CA ILE A 147 -3.01 -16.61 10.48
C ILE A 147 -2.79 -15.16 10.91
N LYS A 148 -2.39 -14.28 9.99
CA LYS A 148 -2.22 -12.84 10.25
C LYS A 148 -3.55 -12.20 10.66
N GLU A 149 -4.65 -12.55 10.01
CA GLU A 149 -6.00 -12.16 10.41
C GLU A 149 -6.37 -12.68 11.80
N LYS A 150 -6.10 -13.96 12.09
CA LYS A 150 -6.32 -14.54 13.43
C LYS A 150 -5.46 -13.88 14.51
N ILE A 151 -4.19 -13.57 14.23
CA ILE A 151 -3.29 -12.88 15.18
C ILE A 151 -3.77 -11.44 15.39
N LEU A 152 -4.19 -10.73 14.34
CA LEU A 152 -4.77 -9.38 14.47
C LEU A 152 -6.07 -9.41 15.27
N PHE A 153 -6.91 -10.41 15.01
CA PHE A 153 -8.17 -10.63 15.71
C PHE A 153 -7.93 -10.94 17.19
N PHE A 154 -7.03 -11.89 17.49
CA PHE A 154 -6.67 -12.27 18.85
C PHE A 154 -5.96 -11.13 19.59
N SER A 155 -5.13 -10.34 18.89
CA SER A 155 -4.53 -9.14 19.45
C SER A 155 -5.58 -8.09 19.79
N LYS A 156 -6.59 -7.87 18.94
CA LYS A 156 -7.71 -6.96 19.22
C LYS A 156 -8.62 -7.47 20.34
N GLU A 157 -8.93 -8.75 20.36
CA GLU A 157 -9.80 -9.36 21.37
C GLU A 157 -9.10 -9.40 22.74
N LYS A 158 -7.81 -9.73 22.77
CA LYS A 158 -7.00 -9.72 23.99
C LYS A 158 -6.70 -8.29 24.44
N LEU A 159 -6.49 -7.32 23.55
CA LEU A 159 -6.44 -5.90 23.92
C LEU A 159 -7.79 -5.42 24.46
N GLY A 160 -8.92 -5.83 23.87
CA GLY A 160 -10.26 -5.47 24.34
C GLY A 160 -10.52 -6.01 25.74
N LYS A 161 -10.24 -7.30 25.97
CA LYS A 161 -10.38 -7.94 27.29
C LYS A 161 -9.40 -7.42 28.35
N VAL A 162 -8.17 -7.10 27.94
CA VAL A 162 -7.18 -6.46 28.83
C VAL A 162 -7.53 -5.00 29.09
N MET A 163 -8.07 -4.26 28.14
CA MET A 163 -8.55 -2.88 28.34
C MET A 163 -9.80 -2.86 29.22
N ASP A 164 -10.77 -3.74 29.02
CA ASP A 164 -11.96 -3.80 29.87
C ASP A 164 -11.63 -4.24 31.30
N GLY A 165 -10.67 -5.17 31.47
CA GLY A 165 -10.17 -5.59 32.78
C GLY A 165 -9.25 -4.56 33.46
N MET A 166 -8.35 -3.92 32.70
CA MET A 166 -7.44 -2.89 33.23
C MET A 166 -8.16 -1.58 33.52
N ILE A 167 -9.17 -1.16 32.74
CA ILE A 167 -9.95 0.05 33.02
C ILE A 167 -10.70 -0.10 34.35
N GLY A 168 -11.20 -1.29 34.68
CA GLY A 168 -11.85 -1.58 35.97
C GLY A 168 -10.91 -1.54 37.18
N GLN A 169 -9.65 -1.99 37.05
CA GLN A 169 -8.67 -1.98 38.14
C GLN A 169 -7.83 -0.69 38.22
N PHE A 170 -7.50 -0.06 37.09
CA PHE A 170 -6.71 1.17 37.07
C PHE A 170 -7.50 2.41 37.51
N LEU A 171 -8.83 2.47 37.27
CA LEU A 171 -9.65 3.58 37.75
C LEU A 171 -9.76 3.64 39.29
N TYR A 172 -9.51 2.53 39.98
CA TYR A 172 -9.55 2.47 41.44
C TYR A 172 -8.20 2.77 42.10
N GLN A 173 -7.08 2.43 41.44
CA GLN A 173 -5.74 2.52 42.04
C GLN A 173 -4.90 3.69 41.52
N PHE A 174 -5.19 4.23 40.34
CA PHE A 174 -4.46 5.35 39.76
C PHE A 174 -5.40 6.54 39.57
N SER A 175 -5.17 7.56 40.39
CA SER A 175 -5.77 8.90 40.28
C SER A 175 -5.56 9.47 38.87
N LEU A 176 -6.48 9.15 37.96
CA LEU A 176 -6.45 9.45 36.52
C LEU A 176 -6.61 10.93 36.18
N TYR A 177 -6.73 11.80 37.19
CA TYR A 177 -6.79 13.25 37.02
C TYR A 177 -5.41 13.86 36.69
N LYS A 178 -4.30 13.12 36.91
CA LYS A 178 -2.93 13.65 36.74
C LYS A 178 -2.34 13.47 35.33
N LEU A 179 -2.88 12.56 34.50
CA LEU A 179 -2.42 12.31 33.12
C LEU A 179 -3.37 12.84 32.03
N LEU A 180 -4.54 13.35 32.42
CA LEU A 180 -5.49 14.02 31.52
C LEU A 180 -4.89 15.15 30.64
N PRO A 181 -3.95 16.00 31.12
CA PRO A 181 -3.40 17.06 30.27
C PRO A 181 -2.37 16.58 29.25
N PHE A 182 -1.93 15.32 29.32
CA PHE A 182 -0.96 14.75 28.36
C PHE A 182 -1.65 14.16 27.13
N TRP A 183 -2.75 13.43 27.33
CA TRP A 183 -3.51 12.81 26.23
C TRP A 183 -4.29 13.84 25.41
N THR A 184 -4.87 14.85 26.06
CA THR A 184 -5.54 15.97 25.39
C THR A 184 -4.60 16.75 24.46
N LYS A 185 -3.31 16.89 24.82
CA LYS A 185 -2.32 17.53 23.95
C LYS A 185 -1.96 16.69 22.73
N LEU A 186 -1.85 15.36 22.88
CA LEU A 186 -1.50 14.48 21.76
C LEU A 186 -2.64 14.41 20.72
N GLU A 187 -3.89 14.31 21.17
CA GLU A 187 -5.06 14.34 20.30
C GLU A 187 -5.25 15.70 19.62
N LEU A 188 -4.95 16.81 20.32
CA LEU A 188 -4.96 18.16 19.72
C LEU A 188 -3.92 18.29 18.62
N VAL A 189 -2.71 17.78 18.83
CA VAL A 189 -1.63 17.86 17.84
C VAL A 189 -1.96 17.03 16.61
N LEU A 190 -2.42 15.78 16.80
CA LEU A 190 -2.84 14.92 15.69
C LEU A 190 -4.05 15.51 14.94
N GLY A 191 -5.02 16.06 15.67
CA GLY A 191 -6.18 16.73 15.09
C GLY A 191 -5.80 17.98 14.28
N LEU A 192 -4.87 18.80 14.78
CA LEU A 192 -4.34 19.97 14.07
C LEU A 192 -3.60 19.58 12.79
N VAL A 193 -2.75 18.55 12.86
CA VAL A 193 -2.02 18.06 11.68
C VAL A 193 -3.00 17.55 10.62
N LEU A 194 -3.98 16.74 11.01
CA LEU A 194 -4.99 16.22 10.09
C LEU A 194 -5.84 17.35 9.48
N TRP A 195 -6.28 18.31 10.29
CA TRP A 195 -7.02 19.49 9.84
C TRP A 195 -6.21 20.32 8.85
N LEU A 196 -4.92 20.53 9.12
CA LEU A 196 -4.03 21.31 8.27
C LEU A 196 -3.75 20.60 6.93
N VAL A 197 -3.59 19.28 6.94
CA VAL A 197 -3.46 18.47 5.72
C VAL A 197 -4.73 18.54 4.87
N LEU A 198 -5.90 18.39 5.49
CA LEU A 198 -7.19 18.49 4.79
C LEU A 198 -7.42 19.90 4.23
N TRP A 199 -7.10 20.94 5.01
CA TRP A 199 -7.21 22.33 4.57
C TRP A 199 -6.29 22.63 3.39
N LEU A 200 -5.02 22.23 3.46
CA LEU A 200 -4.07 22.38 2.36
C LEU A 200 -4.52 21.63 1.10
N GLY A 201 -5.06 20.42 1.26
CA GLY A 201 -5.65 19.66 0.15
C GLY A 201 -6.80 20.40 -0.52
N LEU A 202 -7.71 20.98 0.27
CA LEU A 202 -8.85 21.75 -0.25
C LEU A 202 -8.39 23.03 -0.96
N VAL A 203 -7.44 23.76 -0.38
CA VAL A 203 -6.85 24.96 -1.01
C VAL A 203 -6.18 24.61 -2.33
N LEU A 204 -5.44 23.51 -2.41
CA LEU A 204 -4.80 23.05 -3.64
C LEU A 204 -5.85 22.75 -4.73
N VAL A 205 -6.91 22.03 -4.39
CA VAL A 205 -8.02 21.72 -5.31
C VAL A 205 -8.68 23.00 -5.82
N LEU A 206 -8.94 23.97 -4.93
CA LEU A 206 -9.54 25.25 -5.29
C LEU A 206 -8.65 26.05 -6.25
N VAL A 207 -7.34 26.11 -6.00
CA VAL A 207 -6.38 26.81 -6.87
C VAL A 207 -6.31 26.18 -8.24
N LEU A 208 -6.28 24.84 -8.32
CA LEU A 208 -6.29 24.12 -9.60
C LEU A 208 -7.59 24.35 -10.38
N TRP A 209 -8.73 24.33 -9.68
CA TRP A 209 -10.04 24.60 -10.29
C TRP A 209 -10.12 26.03 -10.83
N LEU A 210 -9.68 27.03 -10.05
CA LEU A 210 -9.68 28.43 -10.47
C LEU A 210 -8.80 28.66 -11.70
N ARG A 211 -7.62 28.01 -11.74
CA ARG A 211 -6.70 28.08 -12.89
C ARG A 211 -7.34 27.48 -14.13
N LEU A 212 -8.03 26.35 -14.00
CA LEU A 212 -8.75 25.71 -15.11
C LEU A 212 -9.85 26.63 -15.65
N VAL A 213 -10.67 27.21 -14.77
CA VAL A 213 -11.75 28.12 -15.16
C VAL A 213 -11.19 29.35 -15.87
N LEU A 214 -10.11 29.94 -15.36
CA LEU A 214 -9.46 31.09 -16.00
C LEU A 214 -8.99 30.77 -17.42
N VAL A 215 -8.35 29.62 -17.62
CA VAL A 215 -7.90 29.17 -18.95
C VAL A 215 -9.10 28.98 -19.88
N LEU A 216 -10.17 28.36 -19.40
CA LEU A 216 -11.38 28.13 -20.20
C LEU A 216 -12.03 29.45 -20.64
N VAL A 217 -12.15 30.42 -19.73
CA VAL A 217 -12.68 31.75 -20.02
C VAL A 217 -11.81 32.46 -21.06
N LEU A 218 -10.49 32.40 -20.93
CA LEU A 218 -9.58 33.05 -21.86
C LEU A 218 -9.67 32.43 -23.27
N VAL A 219 -9.78 31.10 -23.35
CA VAL A 219 -10.01 30.39 -24.63
C VAL A 219 -11.35 30.80 -25.24
N LEU A 220 -12.42 30.86 -24.44
CA LEU A 220 -13.74 31.27 -24.91
C LEU A 220 -13.74 32.70 -25.48
N VAL A 221 -13.11 33.64 -24.76
CA VAL A 221 -12.97 35.03 -25.21
C VAL A 221 -12.18 35.10 -26.51
N LEU A 222 -11.07 34.35 -26.63
CA LEU A 222 -10.27 34.31 -27.85
C LEU A 222 -11.09 33.80 -29.04
N VAL A 223 -11.85 32.72 -28.86
CA VAL A 223 -12.74 32.17 -29.90
C VAL A 223 -13.80 33.18 -30.30
N LEU A 224 -14.43 33.86 -29.33
CA LEU A 224 -15.45 34.87 -29.60
C LEU A 224 -14.90 36.04 -30.42
N VAL A 225 -13.70 36.54 -30.06
CA VAL A 225 -13.01 37.60 -30.81
C VAL A 225 -12.69 37.15 -32.23
N LEU A 226 -12.19 35.93 -32.41
CA LEU A 226 -11.89 35.38 -33.73
C LEU A 226 -13.14 35.30 -34.62
N VAL A 227 -14.25 34.82 -34.06
CA VAL A 227 -15.55 34.75 -34.75
C VAL A 227 -16.05 36.16 -35.12
N LEU A 228 -15.95 37.13 -34.21
CA LEU A 228 -16.34 38.51 -34.48
C LEU A 228 -15.52 39.12 -35.62
N VAL A 229 -14.20 38.92 -35.61
CA VAL A 229 -13.30 39.39 -36.67
C VAL A 229 -13.66 38.75 -38.00
N LEU A 230 -13.91 37.44 -38.03
CA LEU A 230 -14.32 36.73 -39.24
C LEU A 230 -15.63 37.28 -39.81
N VAL A 231 -16.65 37.50 -38.96
CA VAL A 231 -17.94 38.07 -39.36
C VAL A 231 -17.76 39.49 -39.91
N LEU A 232 -16.94 40.31 -39.27
CA LEU A 232 -16.66 41.67 -39.71
C LEU A 232 -15.95 41.70 -41.08
N VAL A 233 -14.94 40.84 -41.27
CA VAL A 233 -14.24 40.70 -42.56
C VAL A 233 -15.22 40.26 -43.65
N LEU A 234 -16.05 39.24 -43.38
CA LEU A 234 -17.04 38.75 -44.33
C LEU A 234 -18.06 39.85 -44.70
N TRP A 235 -18.52 40.62 -43.71
CA TRP A 235 -19.42 41.74 -43.91
C TRP A 235 -18.79 42.85 -44.76
N LEU A 236 -17.53 43.22 -44.48
CA LEU A 236 -16.80 44.22 -45.27
C LEU A 236 -16.60 43.77 -46.73
N VAL A 237 -16.25 42.50 -46.95
CA VAL A 237 -16.13 41.92 -48.30
C VAL A 237 -17.47 41.97 -49.02
N LEU A 238 -18.55 41.56 -48.37
CA LEU A 238 -19.90 41.59 -48.94
C LEU A 238 -20.32 43.02 -49.32
N MET A 239 -20.08 43.99 -48.43
CA MET A 239 -20.38 45.40 -48.69
C MET A 239 -19.54 45.96 -49.84
N SER A 240 -18.25 45.60 -49.92
CA SER A 240 -17.37 46.01 -51.02
C SER A 240 -17.86 45.46 -52.37
N VAL A 241 -18.27 44.18 -52.41
CA VAL A 241 -18.83 43.56 -53.61
C VAL A 241 -20.15 44.23 -54.00
N LEU A 242 -21.05 44.45 -53.03
CA LEU A 242 -22.33 45.12 -53.25
C LEU A 242 -22.14 46.53 -53.83
N MET A 243 -21.22 47.32 -53.27
CA MET A 243 -20.91 48.66 -53.78
C MET A 243 -20.29 48.60 -55.19
N SER A 244 -19.41 47.64 -55.47
CA SER A 244 -18.85 47.44 -56.82
C SER A 244 -19.92 47.08 -57.85
N VAL A 245 -20.90 46.25 -57.49
CA VAL A 245 -22.03 45.91 -58.36
C VAL A 245 -22.93 47.13 -58.55
N LEU A 246 -23.27 47.85 -57.48
CA LEU A 246 -24.13 49.03 -57.54
C LEU A 246 -23.50 50.16 -58.38
N MET A 247 -22.18 50.32 -58.35
CA MET A 247 -21.48 51.33 -59.16
C MET A 247 -21.31 50.91 -60.63
N SER A 248 -21.19 49.61 -60.93
CA SER A 248 -21.01 49.13 -62.31
C SER A 248 -22.32 49.07 -63.09
N VAL A 249 -23.47 48.81 -62.45
CA VAL A 249 -24.77 48.72 -63.12
C VAL A 249 -25.16 50.02 -63.87
N PRO A 250 -25.12 51.22 -63.27
CA PRO A 250 -25.45 52.46 -63.98
C PRO A 250 -24.48 52.78 -65.12
N VAL A 251 -23.19 52.47 -64.96
CA VAL A 251 -22.18 52.69 -66.01
C VAL A 251 -22.43 51.77 -67.19
N LEU A 252 -22.77 50.50 -66.95
CA LEU A 252 -23.15 49.56 -68.01
C LEU A 252 -24.47 49.99 -68.67
N VAL A 253 -25.48 50.37 -67.89
CA VAL A 253 -26.79 50.77 -68.43
C VAL A 253 -26.69 52.09 -69.21
N LEU A 254 -26.08 53.14 -68.66
CA LEU A 254 -25.97 54.44 -69.32
C LEU A 254 -24.87 54.48 -70.38
N GLY A 255 -23.86 53.62 -70.30
CA GLY A 255 -22.75 53.59 -71.25
C GLY A 255 -23.01 52.68 -72.45
N LEU A 256 -23.45 51.44 -72.22
CA LEU A 256 -23.62 50.47 -73.31
C LEU A 256 -24.96 50.63 -74.04
N VAL A 257 -26.05 50.96 -73.33
CA VAL A 257 -27.38 51.04 -73.96
C VAL A 257 -27.44 52.12 -75.06
N PRO A 258 -26.92 53.35 -74.88
CA PRO A 258 -26.95 54.34 -75.96
C PRO A 258 -25.99 54.00 -77.09
N VAL A 259 -24.84 53.39 -76.81
CA VAL A 259 -23.89 52.97 -77.84
C VAL A 259 -24.49 51.86 -78.71
N LEU A 260 -25.13 50.86 -78.09
CA LEU A 260 -25.87 49.82 -78.81
C LEU A 260 -27.06 50.42 -79.57
N GLY A 261 -27.77 51.37 -78.97
CA GLY A 261 -28.86 52.10 -79.63
C GLY A 261 -28.39 52.87 -80.87
N LEU A 262 -27.27 53.57 -80.79
CA LEU A 262 -26.66 54.29 -81.92
C LEU A 262 -26.16 53.34 -83.00
N LEU A 263 -25.50 52.23 -82.64
CA LEU A 263 -25.07 51.22 -83.61
C LEU A 263 -26.26 50.61 -84.34
N PHE A 264 -27.33 50.28 -83.61
CA PHE A 264 -28.56 49.78 -84.21
C PHE A 264 -29.21 50.82 -85.14
N PHE A 265 -29.25 52.08 -84.71
CA PHE A 265 -29.77 53.18 -85.52
C PHE A 265 -28.94 53.43 -86.79
N MET A 266 -27.61 53.43 -86.69
CA MET A 266 -26.72 53.56 -87.85
C MET A 266 -26.85 52.37 -88.80
N SER A 267 -26.96 51.15 -88.28
CA SER A 267 -27.22 49.96 -89.11
C SER A 267 -28.56 50.07 -89.84
N LEU A 268 -29.59 50.64 -89.20
CA LEU A 268 -30.90 50.89 -89.83
C LEU A 268 -30.79 51.95 -90.94
N ILE A 269 -30.07 53.04 -90.70
CA ILE A 269 -29.82 54.08 -91.72
C ILE A 269 -29.09 53.48 -92.93
N ILE A 270 -28.02 52.72 -92.72
CA ILE A 270 -27.26 52.08 -93.79
C ILE A 270 -28.18 51.16 -94.61
N LEU A 271 -29.04 50.38 -93.95
CA LEU A 271 -30.01 49.51 -94.62
C LEU A 271 -31.01 50.30 -95.48
N ILE A 272 -31.50 51.44 -94.98
CA ILE A 272 -32.42 52.33 -95.72
C ILE A 272 -31.72 52.95 -96.94
N ILE A 273 -30.49 53.45 -96.79
CA ILE A 273 -29.73 54.06 -97.89
C ILE A 273 -29.42 53.03 -98.97
N VAL A 274 -28.88 51.85 -98.60
CA VAL A 274 -28.58 50.78 -99.57
C VAL A 274 -29.85 50.25 -100.24
N GLY A 275 -30.98 50.23 -99.53
CA GLY A 275 -32.27 49.85 -100.09
C GLY A 275 -32.86 50.86 -101.08
N LEU A 276 -32.53 52.15 -100.95
CA LEU A 276 -32.98 53.21 -101.86
C LEU A 276 -32.20 53.24 -103.18
N ASP A 277 -30.93 52.84 -103.19
CA ASP A 277 -30.11 52.74 -104.41
C ASP A 277 -30.47 51.54 -105.31
N SER A 278 -31.37 50.64 -104.86
CA SER A 278 -31.84 49.48 -105.63
C SER A 278 -33.23 49.67 -106.27
N ILE A 279 -33.73 50.92 -106.34
CA ILE A 279 -34.99 51.31 -107.00
C ILE A 279 -34.69 52.27 -108.15
#